data_AF-A0A922W2W7-F1
#
_entry.id   AF-A0A922W2W7-F1
#
_cell.length_a   1.000
_cell.length_b   1.000
_cell.length_c   1.000
_cell.angle_alpha   90.00
_cell.angle_beta   90.00
_cell.angle_gamma   90.00
#
_symmetry.space_group_name_H-M   'P 1'
#
loop_
_entity.id
_entity.type
_entity.pdbx_description
1 polymer ?
#
loop_
_entity_poly.entity_id
_entity_poly.type
_entity_poly.pdbx_seq_one_letter_code
_entity_poly.pdbx_strand_id
1 'polypeptide(L)'
;MRAFPPLDRSEFNRLAGRLLTLARSELALLTALFVGAVGVLTFIEIADDMTEADGRAFDAMVLRALRPHADPGHAWGPWWLEEAMADVTSLGGISVLGLFAVAVIGFLVIQRKRLSALMLVIGLAGGVALSEGFKGIFERERPPAEYQAVDTLNASFPSGHALLSTVFYLTVGVMLARVLPGNRLKVWVMAMALIIAMLVGLSRVYLGAHWATDVFAGWSLGAAWAMALWLAAHLIERFQRRHHAPLQDEPAPVG
;
A
#
# COMPACT_ATOMS: atom_id res chain seq x y z
N MET A 1 46.59 25.20 25.72
CA MET A 1 45.29 25.01 25.02
C MET A 1 45.58 24.77 23.55
N ARG A 2 45.32 23.57 23.00
CA ARG A 2 45.47 23.31 21.57
C ARG A 2 44.23 23.88 20.86
N ALA A 3 44.41 24.98 20.13
CA ALA A 3 43.37 25.51 19.26
C ALA A 3 43.15 24.51 18.11
N PHE A 4 41.93 24.00 17.97
CA PHE A 4 41.56 23.22 16.79
C PHE A 4 41.63 24.14 15.57
N PRO A 5 42.30 23.74 14.47
CA PRO A 5 42.31 24.54 13.25
C PRO A 5 40.87 24.74 12.76
N PRO A 6 40.52 25.94 12.25
CA PRO A 6 39.19 26.19 11.70
C PRO A 6 38.94 25.24 10.52
N LEU A 7 37.78 24.58 10.52
CA LEU A 7 37.38 23.65 9.46
C LEU A 7 37.42 24.35 8.10
N ASP A 8 38.08 23.71 7.12
CA ASP A 8 38.00 24.14 5.73
C ASP A 8 36.54 24.06 5.23
N ARG A 9 36.12 25.00 4.37
CA ARG A 9 34.79 25.00 3.74
C ARG A 9 34.48 23.65 3.07
N SER A 10 35.48 22.95 2.53
CA SER A 10 35.29 21.62 1.93
C SER A 10 34.96 20.54 2.97
N GLU A 11 35.56 20.61 4.16
CA GLU A 11 35.29 19.69 5.27
C GLU A 11 33.93 19.97 5.90
N PHE A 12 33.59 21.25 6.07
CA PHE A 12 32.27 21.68 6.53
C PHE A 12 31.16 21.20 5.59
N ASN A 13 31.31 21.38 4.27
CA ASN A 13 30.32 20.92 3.29
C ASN A 13 30.16 19.39 3.28
N ARG A 14 31.27 18.64 3.44
CA ARG A 14 31.24 17.18 3.56
C ARG A 14 30.54 16.72 4.84
N LEU A 15 30.83 17.37 5.97
CA LEU A 15 30.20 17.09 7.25
C LEU A 15 28.69 17.40 7.20
N ALA A 16 28.32 18.58 6.73
CA ALA A 16 26.93 19.00 6.54
C ALA A 16 26.17 18.05 5.62
N GLY A 17 26.77 17.62 4.50
CA GLY A 17 26.17 16.64 3.60
C GLY A 17 25.93 15.28 4.25
N ARG A 18 26.88 14.78 5.07
CA ARG A 18 26.72 13.54 5.83
C ARG A 18 25.61 13.66 6.88
N LEU A 19 25.58 14.74 7.64
CA LEU A 19 24.54 15.01 8.64
C LEU A 19 23.15 15.10 8.00
N LEU A 20 23.01 15.81 6.88
CA LEU A 20 21.75 15.91 6.14
C LEU A 20 21.28 14.55 5.61
N THR A 21 22.21 13.71 5.15
CA THR A 21 21.88 12.36 4.65
C THR A 21 21.44 11.44 5.79
N LEU A 22 22.11 11.51 6.94
CA LEU A 22 21.73 10.78 8.15
C LEU A 22 20.36 11.22 8.65
N ALA A 23 20.13 12.53 8.82
CA ALA A 23 18.85 13.08 9.26
C ALA A 23 17.69 12.68 8.33
N ARG A 24 17.90 12.69 7.00
CA ARG A 24 16.90 12.23 6.03
C ARG A 24 16.60 10.73 6.17
N SER A 25 17.62 9.90 6.42
CA SER A 25 17.44 8.46 6.60
C SER A 25 16.70 8.13 7.90
N GLU A 26 17.01 8.83 8.99
CA GLU A 26 16.32 8.70 10.26
C GLU A 26 14.87 9.19 10.16
N LEU A 27 14.64 10.33 9.50
CA LEU A 27 13.30 10.84 9.24
C LEU A 27 12.47 9.84 8.42
N ALA A 28 13.05 9.23 7.38
CA ALA A 28 12.36 8.21 6.59
C ALA A 28 11.99 6.97 7.42
N LEU A 29 12.91 6.50 8.28
CA LEU A 29 12.65 5.39 9.20
C LEU A 29 11.54 5.71 10.20
N LEU A 30 11.61 6.88 10.84
CA LEU A 30 10.59 7.35 11.79
C LEU A 30 9.24 7.52 11.11
N THR A 31 9.22 8.06 9.88
CA THR A 31 7.98 8.21 9.10
C THR A 31 7.38 6.84 8.77
N ALA A 32 8.19 5.88 8.32
CA ALA A 32 7.69 4.53 8.00
C ALA A 32 7.16 3.81 9.26
N LEU A 33 7.86 3.93 10.40
CA LEU A 33 7.39 3.38 11.67
C LEU A 33 6.11 4.06 12.15
N PHE A 34 6.03 5.38 12.03
CA PHE A 34 4.84 6.14 12.41
C PHE A 34 3.63 5.76 11.54
N VAL A 35 3.78 5.77 10.22
CA VAL A 35 2.70 5.36 9.28
C VAL A 35 2.31 3.92 9.51
N GLY A 36 3.29 3.03 9.75
CA GLY A 36 3.01 1.62 10.07
C GLY A 36 2.23 1.46 11.37
N ALA A 37 2.65 2.15 12.44
CA ALA A 37 1.98 2.11 13.74
C ALA A 37 0.56 2.68 13.66
N VAL A 38 0.38 3.84 13.01
CA VAL A 38 -0.94 4.43 12.78
C VAL A 38 -1.81 3.46 11.99
N GLY A 39 -1.31 2.87 10.90
CA GLY A 39 -2.07 1.90 10.11
C GLY A 39 -2.53 0.67 10.91
N VAL A 40 -1.66 0.13 11.79
CA VAL A 40 -2.04 -0.98 12.67
C VAL A 40 -3.08 -0.55 13.70
N LEU A 41 -2.86 0.58 14.37
CA LEU A 41 -3.79 1.07 15.40
C LEU A 41 -5.15 1.41 14.81
N THR A 42 -5.20 2.08 13.66
CA THR A 42 -6.44 2.37 12.94
C THR A 42 -7.14 1.08 12.50
N PHE A 43 -6.41 0.06 12.05
CA PHE A 43 -7.02 -1.24 11.75
C PHE A 43 -7.65 -1.88 12.98
N ILE A 44 -6.97 -1.86 14.13
CA ILE A 44 -7.47 -2.42 15.39
C ILE A 44 -8.74 -1.68 15.83
N GLU A 45 -8.70 -0.35 15.84
CA GLU A 45 -9.85 0.48 16.22
C GLU A 45 -11.07 0.17 15.34
N ILE A 46 -10.89 0.14 14.02
CA ILE A 46 -11.98 -0.16 13.09
C ILE A 46 -12.49 -1.60 13.31
N ALA A 47 -11.60 -2.55 13.58
CA ALA A 47 -11.99 -3.93 13.80
C ALA A 47 -12.84 -4.11 15.07
N ASP A 48 -12.61 -3.29 16.09
CA ASP A 48 -13.42 -3.25 17.31
C ASP A 48 -14.79 -2.58 17.02
N ASP A 49 -14.75 -1.37 16.45
CA ASP A 49 -15.93 -0.53 16.22
C ASP A 49 -16.91 -1.06 15.17
N MET A 50 -16.43 -1.82 14.16
CA MET A 50 -17.24 -2.17 12.98
C MET A 50 -18.50 -3.00 13.29
N THR A 51 -18.51 -3.69 14.43
CA THR A 51 -19.67 -4.49 14.89
C THR A 51 -20.54 -3.71 15.88
N GLU A 52 -20.03 -2.64 16.45
CA GLU A 52 -20.74 -1.78 17.37
C GLU A 52 -21.88 -1.01 16.69
N ALA A 53 -22.76 -0.42 17.50
CA ALA A 53 -23.92 0.32 17.00
C ALA A 53 -23.49 1.52 16.14
N ASP A 54 -22.48 2.26 16.58
CA ASP A 54 -22.01 3.47 15.92
C ASP A 54 -21.27 3.15 14.61
N GLY A 55 -20.41 2.12 14.60
CA GLY A 55 -19.75 1.65 13.39
C GLY A 55 -20.74 1.16 12.32
N ARG A 56 -21.75 0.37 12.73
CA ARG A 56 -22.84 -0.04 11.83
C ARG A 56 -23.68 1.13 11.33
N ALA A 57 -23.94 2.12 12.18
CA ALA A 57 -24.68 3.32 11.80
C ALA A 57 -23.91 4.15 10.76
N PHE A 58 -22.59 4.31 10.95
CA PHE A 58 -21.72 4.96 9.99
C PHE A 58 -21.72 4.24 8.63
N ASP A 59 -21.53 2.92 8.63
CA ASP A 59 -21.53 2.12 7.41
C ASP A 59 -22.88 2.18 6.67
N ALA A 60 -23.99 2.09 7.40
CA ALA A 60 -25.32 2.23 6.82
C ALA A 60 -25.59 3.63 6.28
N MET A 61 -25.09 4.67 6.95
CA MET A 61 -25.17 6.06 6.47
C MET A 61 -24.43 6.22 5.15
N VAL A 62 -23.18 5.74 5.06
CA VAL A 62 -22.39 5.82 3.83
C VAL A 62 -23.04 5.03 2.70
N LEU A 63 -23.49 3.81 2.98
CA LEU A 63 -24.18 2.98 1.99
C LEU A 63 -25.42 3.68 1.42
N ARG A 64 -26.29 4.24 2.28
CA ARG A 64 -27.50 4.93 1.84
C ARG A 64 -27.21 6.26 1.13
N ALA A 65 -26.13 6.95 1.50
CA ALA A 65 -25.72 8.17 0.83
C ALA A 65 -25.27 7.89 -0.61
N LEU A 66 -24.61 6.76 -0.86
CA LEU A 66 -24.15 6.34 -2.18
C LEU A 66 -25.21 5.54 -2.95
N ARG A 67 -26.13 4.88 -2.27
CA ARG A 67 -27.21 4.06 -2.85
C ARG A 67 -28.52 4.35 -2.11
N PRO A 68 -29.19 5.47 -2.40
CA PRO A 68 -30.43 5.86 -1.73
C PRO A 68 -31.60 4.90 -2.03
N HIS A 69 -31.51 4.13 -3.11
CA HIS A 69 -32.48 3.12 -3.51
C HIS A 69 -31.76 1.78 -3.75
N ALA A 70 -32.37 0.70 -3.27
CA ALA A 70 -31.89 -0.65 -3.56
C ALA A 70 -32.24 -1.01 -5.02
N ASP A 71 -31.21 -1.29 -5.81
CA ASP A 71 -31.34 -1.74 -7.20
C ASP A 71 -30.28 -2.84 -7.44
N PRO A 72 -30.68 -4.11 -7.33
CA PRO A 72 -29.76 -5.23 -7.49
C PRO A 72 -29.10 -5.20 -8.87
N GLY A 73 -27.78 -5.31 -8.92
CA GLY A 73 -27.03 -5.37 -10.18
C GLY A 73 -26.85 -4.03 -10.91
N HIS A 74 -27.31 -2.90 -10.38
CA HIS A 74 -27.07 -1.57 -10.96
C HIS A 74 -26.64 -0.56 -9.90
N ALA A 75 -25.50 0.09 -10.11
CA ALA A 75 -25.01 1.13 -9.23
C ALA A 75 -25.78 2.46 -9.43
N TRP A 76 -25.84 3.28 -8.38
CA TRP A 76 -26.54 4.56 -8.46
C TRP A 76 -25.75 5.59 -9.27
N GLY A 77 -26.31 6.02 -10.41
CA GLY A 77 -25.75 7.06 -11.24
C GLY A 77 -25.95 6.80 -12.73
N PRO A 78 -25.25 7.55 -13.60
CA PRO A 78 -25.22 7.26 -15.02
C PRO A 78 -24.50 5.93 -15.31
N TRP A 79 -24.93 5.21 -16.34
CA TRP A 79 -24.35 3.92 -16.77
C TRP A 79 -22.81 3.96 -16.93
N TRP A 80 -22.26 5.07 -17.41
CA TRP A 80 -20.81 5.21 -17.62
C TRP A 80 -20.03 5.26 -16.31
N LEU A 81 -20.65 5.70 -15.21
CA LEU A 81 -19.99 5.78 -13.90
C LEU A 81 -19.86 4.39 -13.29
N GLU A 82 -20.89 3.56 -13.44
CA GLU A 82 -20.83 2.16 -13.03
C GLU A 82 -19.73 1.41 -13.76
N GLU A 83 -19.68 1.51 -15.10
CA GLU A 83 -18.63 0.88 -15.92
C GLU A 83 -17.24 1.38 -15.51
N ALA A 84 -17.08 2.70 -15.34
CA ALA A 84 -15.80 3.27 -14.90
C ALA A 84 -15.37 2.75 -13.52
N MET A 85 -16.31 2.57 -12.59
CA MET A 85 -16.01 2.04 -11.26
C MET A 85 -15.74 0.54 -11.29
N ALA A 86 -16.37 -0.21 -12.21
CA ALA A 86 -16.06 -1.61 -12.51
C ALA A 86 -14.63 -1.75 -13.03
N ASP A 87 -14.23 -0.90 -13.97
CA ASP A 87 -12.85 -0.84 -14.50
C ASP A 87 -11.85 -0.49 -13.40
N VAL A 88 -12.15 0.53 -12.58
CA VAL A 88 -11.28 0.92 -11.46
C VAL A 88 -11.17 -0.20 -10.43
N THR A 89 -12.27 -0.89 -10.06
CA THR A 89 -12.16 -2.01 -9.13
C THR A 89 -11.32 -3.16 -9.71
N SER A 90 -11.34 -3.36 -11.03
CA SER A 90 -10.55 -4.43 -11.67
C SER A 90 -9.05 -4.28 -11.41
N LEU A 91 -8.56 -3.03 -11.28
CA LEU A 91 -7.16 -2.73 -10.94
C LEU A 91 -6.75 -3.28 -9.56
N GLY A 92 -7.70 -3.46 -8.64
CA GLY A 92 -7.48 -4.10 -7.34
C GLY A 92 -7.73 -5.61 -7.33
N GLY A 93 -8.18 -6.18 -8.44
CA GLY A 93 -8.53 -7.58 -8.56
C GLY A 93 -7.31 -8.48 -8.55
N ILE A 94 -7.40 -9.63 -7.88
CA ILE A 94 -6.28 -10.56 -7.71
C ILE A 94 -5.68 -11.02 -9.05
N SER A 95 -6.51 -11.19 -10.08
CA SER A 95 -6.08 -11.58 -11.43
C SER A 95 -5.28 -10.49 -12.12
N VAL A 96 -5.74 -9.23 -12.06
CA VAL A 96 -5.07 -8.08 -12.68
C VAL A 96 -3.79 -7.73 -11.93
N LEU A 97 -3.84 -7.67 -10.61
CA LEU A 97 -2.66 -7.49 -9.77
C LEU A 97 -1.65 -8.63 -9.98
N GLY A 98 -2.12 -9.87 -10.07
CA GLY A 98 -1.27 -11.04 -10.36
C GLY A 98 -0.58 -10.93 -11.73
N LEU A 99 -1.31 -10.53 -12.77
CA LEU A 99 -0.74 -10.30 -14.10
C LEU A 99 0.35 -9.22 -14.07
N PHE A 100 0.06 -8.06 -13.48
CA PHE A 100 1.05 -6.99 -13.37
C PHE A 100 2.22 -7.37 -12.47
N ALA A 101 1.98 -8.11 -11.39
CA ALA A 101 3.03 -8.61 -10.51
C ALA A 101 3.98 -9.54 -11.26
N VAL A 102 3.47 -10.49 -12.05
CA VAL A 102 4.29 -11.38 -12.88
C VAL A 102 5.14 -10.57 -13.86
N ALA A 103 4.56 -9.56 -14.51
CA ALA A 103 5.30 -8.69 -15.42
C ALA A 103 6.42 -7.91 -14.70
N VAL A 104 6.13 -7.30 -13.55
CA VAL A 104 7.11 -6.54 -12.76
C VAL A 104 8.20 -7.45 -12.17
N ILE A 105 7.82 -8.60 -11.62
CA ILE A 105 8.75 -9.61 -11.09
C ILE A 105 9.66 -10.13 -12.22
N GLY A 106 9.09 -10.47 -13.37
CA GLY A 106 9.84 -10.91 -14.55
C GLY A 106 10.87 -9.86 -14.98
N PHE A 107 10.46 -8.60 -15.07
CA PHE A 107 11.36 -7.48 -15.35
C PHE A 107 12.48 -7.35 -14.29
N LEU A 108 12.14 -7.42 -13.01
CA LEU A 108 13.12 -7.32 -11.92
C LEU A 108 14.12 -8.49 -11.94
N VAL A 109 13.66 -9.71 -12.25
CA VAL A 109 14.53 -10.89 -12.39
C VAL A 109 15.49 -10.74 -13.56
N ILE A 110 15.02 -10.25 -14.71
CA ILE A 110 15.87 -9.94 -15.88
C ILE A 110 16.93 -8.90 -15.51
N GLN A 111 16.54 -7.88 -14.77
CA GLN A 111 17.44 -6.83 -14.26
C GLN A 111 18.30 -7.27 -13.07
N ARG A 112 18.22 -8.56 -12.67
CA ARG A 112 18.93 -9.16 -11.53
C ARG A 112 18.63 -8.49 -10.18
N LYS A 113 17.50 -7.79 -10.05
CA LYS A 113 17.01 -7.12 -8.83
C LYS A 113 16.27 -8.12 -7.92
N ARG A 114 16.99 -9.13 -7.43
CA ARG A 114 16.39 -10.28 -6.74
C ARG A 114 15.73 -9.91 -5.42
N LEU A 115 16.30 -8.95 -4.67
CA LEU A 115 15.71 -8.52 -3.41
C LEU A 115 14.39 -7.80 -3.67
N SER A 116 14.38 -6.87 -4.62
CA SER A 116 13.16 -6.16 -5.02
C SER A 116 12.06 -7.13 -5.49
N ALA A 117 12.40 -8.12 -6.32
CA ALA A 117 11.45 -9.15 -6.75
C ALA A 117 10.90 -9.97 -5.58
N LEU A 118 11.77 -10.41 -4.65
CA LEU A 118 11.36 -11.15 -3.46
C LEU A 118 10.45 -10.32 -2.55
N MET A 119 10.77 -9.04 -2.32
CA MET A 119 9.94 -8.14 -1.51
C MET A 119 8.54 -7.96 -2.11
N LEU A 120 8.42 -7.90 -3.44
CA LEU A 120 7.11 -7.81 -4.10
C LEU A 120 6.30 -9.10 -3.95
N VAL A 121 6.96 -10.28 -4.07
CA VAL A 121 6.31 -11.58 -3.84
C VAL A 121 5.84 -11.70 -2.40
N ILE A 122 6.71 -11.42 -1.42
CA ILE A 122 6.35 -11.45 0.01
C ILE A 122 5.24 -10.44 0.29
N GLY A 123 5.29 -9.27 -0.34
CA GLY A 123 4.26 -8.25 -0.17
C GLY A 123 2.88 -8.74 -0.58
N LEU A 124 2.76 -9.27 -1.79
CA LEU A 124 1.48 -9.77 -2.32
C LEU A 124 1.01 -11.04 -1.61
N ALA A 125 1.89 -12.03 -1.45
CA ALA A 125 1.54 -13.28 -0.76
C ALA A 125 1.16 -13.03 0.70
N GLY A 126 1.91 -12.18 1.40
CA GLY A 126 1.59 -11.75 2.76
C GLY A 126 0.29 -10.95 2.82
N GLY A 127 0.03 -10.07 1.85
CA GLY A 127 -1.23 -9.33 1.77
C GLY A 127 -2.44 -10.25 1.56
N VAL A 128 -2.32 -11.28 0.73
CA VAL A 128 -3.37 -12.31 0.54
C VAL A 128 -3.57 -13.08 1.83
N ALA A 129 -2.49 -13.53 2.48
CA ALA A 129 -2.57 -14.26 3.74
C ALA A 129 -3.22 -13.44 4.86
N LEU A 130 -2.89 -12.15 4.96
CA LEU A 130 -3.52 -11.23 5.91
C LEU A 130 -5.02 -11.05 5.60
N SER A 131 -5.36 -10.79 4.34
CA SER A 131 -6.77 -10.64 3.91
C SER A 131 -7.60 -11.88 4.24
N GLU A 132 -7.18 -13.06 3.81
CA GLU A 132 -7.94 -14.29 4.02
C GLU A 132 -7.90 -14.75 5.48
N GLY A 133 -6.78 -14.55 6.18
CA GLY A 133 -6.65 -14.85 7.60
C GLY A 133 -7.62 -14.03 8.45
N PHE A 134 -7.69 -12.71 8.25
CA PHE A 134 -8.63 -11.87 9.00
C PHE A 134 -10.08 -12.10 8.60
N LYS A 135 -10.36 -12.42 7.34
CA LYS A 135 -11.71 -12.83 6.92
C LYS A 135 -12.21 -14.06 7.67
N GLY A 136 -11.34 -15.05 7.89
CA GLY A 136 -11.67 -16.24 8.68
C GLY A 136 -11.76 -15.98 10.19
N ILE A 137 -11.25 -14.85 10.69
CA ILE A 137 -11.36 -14.47 12.10
C ILE A 137 -12.65 -13.70 12.36
N PHE A 138 -12.97 -12.72 11.51
CA PHE A 138 -14.08 -11.80 11.74
C PHE A 138 -15.40 -12.25 11.12
N GLU A 139 -15.36 -13.04 10.04
CA GLU A 139 -16.53 -13.62 9.36
C GLU A 139 -17.67 -12.61 9.08
N ARG A 140 -17.30 -11.33 8.87
CA ARG A 140 -18.26 -10.23 8.75
C ARG A 140 -19.14 -10.36 7.51
N GLU A 141 -20.45 -10.21 7.72
CA GLU A 141 -21.45 -10.12 6.65
C GLU A 141 -21.24 -8.89 5.76
N ARG A 142 -21.49 -9.07 4.46
CA ARG A 142 -21.42 -8.00 3.45
C ARG A 142 -22.64 -7.07 3.50
N PRO A 143 -22.60 -5.92 2.80
CA PRO A 143 -23.81 -5.16 2.50
C PRO A 143 -24.92 -6.04 1.92
N PRO A 144 -26.21 -5.75 2.17
CA PRO A 144 -27.30 -6.59 1.69
C PRO A 144 -27.27 -6.77 0.17
N ALA A 145 -27.62 -7.96 -0.32
CA ALA A 145 -27.51 -8.32 -1.75
C ALA A 145 -28.28 -7.37 -2.69
N GLU A 146 -29.35 -6.76 -2.19
CA GLU A 146 -30.13 -5.75 -2.93
C GLU A 146 -29.34 -4.46 -3.24
N TYR A 147 -28.22 -4.24 -2.55
CA TYR A 147 -27.27 -3.16 -2.79
C TYR A 147 -25.97 -3.65 -3.41
N GLN A 148 -25.85 -4.89 -3.88
CA GLN A 148 -24.62 -5.38 -4.52
C GLN A 148 -24.73 -5.25 -6.04
N ALA A 149 -23.74 -4.60 -6.66
CA ALA A 149 -23.60 -4.54 -8.12
C ALA A 149 -22.60 -5.60 -8.65
N VAL A 150 -21.91 -6.32 -7.76
CA VAL A 150 -20.89 -7.31 -8.12
C VAL A 150 -20.99 -8.52 -7.19
N ASP A 151 -20.99 -9.72 -7.77
CA ASP A 151 -21.02 -10.97 -7.01
C ASP A 151 -19.74 -11.19 -6.20
N THR A 152 -19.90 -11.57 -4.93
CA THR A 152 -18.79 -11.89 -4.04
C THR A 152 -19.16 -13.02 -3.08
N LEU A 153 -18.28 -14.03 -2.92
CA LEU A 153 -18.58 -15.26 -2.19
C LEU A 153 -17.90 -15.37 -0.80
N ASN A 154 -17.00 -14.45 -0.47
CA ASN A 154 -16.17 -14.52 0.75
C ASN A 154 -16.56 -13.43 1.76
N ALA A 155 -16.14 -13.56 3.03
CA ALA A 155 -16.37 -12.55 4.07
C ALA A 155 -15.94 -11.13 3.67
N SER A 156 -16.56 -10.12 4.31
CA SER A 156 -16.42 -8.72 3.92
C SER A 156 -15.14 -8.06 4.44
N PHE A 157 -14.77 -8.37 5.69
CA PHE A 157 -13.72 -7.63 6.42
C PHE A 157 -12.38 -8.39 6.48
N PRO A 158 -11.25 -7.72 6.22
CA PRO A 158 -11.11 -6.41 5.56
C PRO A 158 -11.28 -6.52 4.05
N SER A 159 -11.41 -5.38 3.36
CA SER A 159 -11.47 -5.35 1.90
C SER A 159 -10.13 -5.78 1.27
N GLY A 160 -10.09 -6.97 0.69
CA GLY A 160 -8.91 -7.50 0.02
C GLY A 160 -8.46 -6.66 -1.19
N HIS A 161 -9.38 -6.04 -1.94
CA HIS A 161 -9.03 -5.13 -3.03
C HIS A 161 -8.31 -3.88 -2.53
N ALA A 162 -8.82 -3.26 -1.46
CA ALA A 162 -8.19 -2.09 -0.84
C ALA A 162 -6.80 -2.44 -0.28
N LEU A 163 -6.68 -3.58 0.42
CA LEU A 163 -5.41 -4.04 0.98
C LEU A 163 -4.38 -4.34 -0.11
N LEU A 164 -4.71 -5.23 -1.05
CA LEU A 164 -3.75 -5.70 -2.06
C LEU A 164 -3.33 -4.60 -3.02
N SER A 165 -4.26 -3.73 -3.44
CA SER A 165 -3.92 -2.57 -4.27
C SER A 165 -2.99 -1.60 -3.54
N THR A 166 -3.24 -1.32 -2.26
CA THR A 166 -2.37 -0.47 -1.44
C THR A 166 -0.96 -1.05 -1.35
N VAL A 167 -0.83 -2.34 -1.04
CA VAL A 167 0.47 -3.01 -0.98
C VAL A 167 1.17 -2.96 -2.33
N PHE A 168 0.49 -3.37 -3.40
CA PHE A 168 1.09 -3.45 -4.73
C PHE A 168 1.54 -2.08 -5.26
N TYR A 169 0.62 -1.11 -5.33
CA TYR A 169 0.88 0.18 -5.95
C TYR A 169 1.89 1.00 -5.13
N LEU A 170 1.84 0.97 -3.80
CA LEU A 170 2.85 1.66 -2.99
C LEU A 170 4.22 1.00 -3.10
N THR A 171 4.30 -0.34 -3.11
CA THR A 171 5.58 -1.04 -3.29
C THR A 171 6.20 -0.73 -4.66
N VAL A 172 5.42 -0.82 -5.75
CA VAL A 172 5.89 -0.47 -7.10
C VAL A 172 6.22 1.02 -7.20
N GLY A 173 5.41 1.89 -6.61
CA GLY A 173 5.65 3.34 -6.55
C GLY A 173 6.97 3.67 -5.88
N VAL A 174 7.29 3.02 -4.75
CA VAL A 174 8.60 3.16 -4.08
C VAL A 174 9.73 2.69 -4.98
N MET A 175 9.58 1.54 -5.63
CA MET A 175 10.62 1.00 -6.53
C MET A 175 10.91 1.98 -7.67
N LEU A 176 9.87 2.53 -8.30
CA LEU A 176 10.00 3.54 -9.35
C LEU A 176 10.62 4.85 -8.81
N ALA A 177 10.17 5.34 -7.66
CA ALA A 177 10.71 6.56 -7.05
C ALA A 177 12.21 6.44 -6.70
N ARG A 178 12.74 5.22 -6.51
CA ARG A 178 14.18 4.99 -6.28
C ARG A 178 15.03 5.15 -7.54
N VAL A 179 14.50 4.80 -8.71
CA VAL A 179 15.23 4.89 -10.00
C VAL A 179 14.99 6.20 -10.75
N LEU A 180 13.89 6.90 -10.48
CA LEU A 180 13.55 8.13 -11.22
C LEU A 180 14.39 9.35 -10.77
N PRO A 181 14.84 10.18 -11.72
CA PRO A 181 15.58 11.40 -11.42
C PRO A 181 14.67 12.51 -10.89
N GLY A 182 15.15 13.24 -9.87
CA GLY A 182 14.50 14.46 -9.36
C GLY A 182 13.32 14.22 -8.40
N ASN A 183 13.19 15.09 -7.39
CA ASN A 183 12.18 14.93 -6.34
C ASN A 183 10.74 15.09 -6.83
N ARG A 184 10.51 15.93 -7.86
CA ARG A 184 9.15 16.17 -8.40
C ARG A 184 8.53 14.89 -8.97
N LEU A 185 9.30 14.15 -9.75
CA LEU A 185 8.82 12.92 -10.38
C LEU A 185 8.59 11.81 -9.35
N LYS A 186 9.41 11.74 -8.30
CA LYS A 186 9.22 10.83 -7.16
C LYS A 186 7.91 11.11 -6.43
N VAL A 187 7.64 12.38 -6.13
CA VAL A 187 6.38 12.78 -5.49
C VAL A 187 5.18 12.46 -6.39
N TRP A 188 5.29 12.74 -7.70
CA TRP A 188 4.23 12.46 -8.65
C TRP A 188 3.89 10.96 -8.75
N VAL A 189 4.90 10.09 -8.84
CA VAL A 189 4.67 8.63 -8.90
C VAL A 189 4.07 8.10 -7.60
N MET A 190 4.56 8.56 -6.45
CA MET A 190 3.99 8.16 -5.15
C MET A 190 2.55 8.65 -4.99
N ALA A 191 2.25 9.87 -5.43
CA ALA A 191 0.90 10.41 -5.42
C ALA A 191 -0.03 9.59 -6.32
N MET A 192 0.42 9.22 -7.52
CA MET A 192 -0.37 8.38 -8.43
C MET A 192 -0.63 6.99 -7.86
N ALA A 193 0.39 6.34 -7.27
CA ALA A 193 0.23 5.06 -6.59
C ALA A 193 -0.81 5.12 -5.46
N LEU A 194 -0.77 6.18 -4.65
CA LEU A 194 -1.74 6.41 -3.58
C LEU A 194 -3.14 6.64 -4.15
N ILE A 195 -3.27 7.51 -5.16
CA ILE A 195 -4.56 7.82 -5.80
C ILE A 195 -5.21 6.55 -6.35
N ILE A 196 -4.46 5.71 -7.07
CA ILE A 196 -4.99 4.45 -7.61
C ILE A 196 -5.48 3.53 -6.49
N ALA A 197 -4.69 3.35 -5.42
CA ALA A 197 -5.09 2.53 -4.27
C ALA A 197 -6.38 3.05 -3.58
N MET A 198 -6.50 4.38 -3.45
CA MET A 198 -7.71 5.01 -2.90
C MET A 198 -8.91 4.86 -3.84
N LEU A 199 -8.73 5.04 -5.14
CA LEU A 199 -9.82 4.87 -6.12
C LEU A 199 -10.33 3.43 -6.16
N VAL A 200 -9.43 2.44 -6.08
CA VAL A 200 -9.80 1.02 -6.01
C VAL A 200 -10.65 0.72 -4.77
N GLY A 201 -10.30 1.26 -3.60
CA GLY A 201 -11.12 1.03 -2.41
C GLY A 201 -12.46 1.76 -2.46
N LEU A 202 -12.48 3.01 -2.94
CA LEU A 202 -13.71 3.79 -3.12
C LEU A 202 -14.70 3.11 -4.07
N SER A 203 -14.20 2.51 -5.16
CA SER A 203 -15.06 1.79 -6.10
C SER A 203 -15.74 0.58 -5.47
N ARG A 204 -15.13 -0.07 -4.45
CA ARG A 204 -15.77 -1.17 -3.70
C ARG A 204 -16.96 -0.71 -2.86
N VAL A 205 -16.87 0.48 -2.26
CA VAL A 205 -17.98 1.07 -1.49
C VAL A 205 -19.09 1.51 -2.45
N TYR A 206 -18.73 2.16 -3.56
CA TYR A 206 -19.67 2.61 -4.59
C TYR A 206 -20.46 1.45 -5.21
N LEU A 207 -19.79 0.36 -5.57
CA LEU A 207 -20.42 -0.85 -6.12
C LEU A 207 -21.18 -1.68 -5.05
N GLY A 208 -21.19 -1.20 -3.79
CA GLY A 208 -21.85 -1.85 -2.66
C GLY A 208 -21.26 -3.22 -2.29
N ALA A 209 -20.03 -3.51 -2.71
CA ALA A 209 -19.41 -4.79 -2.47
C ALA A 209 -18.81 -4.92 -1.06
N HIS A 210 -18.50 -3.79 -0.41
CA HIS A 210 -17.92 -3.71 0.93
C HIS A 210 -18.50 -2.54 1.70
N TRP A 211 -18.51 -2.65 3.03
CA TRP A 211 -18.77 -1.52 3.92
C TRP A 211 -17.61 -0.51 3.86
N ALA A 212 -17.87 0.73 4.27
CA ALA A 212 -16.85 1.78 4.23
C ALA A 212 -15.69 1.47 5.21
N THR A 213 -16.03 0.95 6.39
CA THR A 213 -15.05 0.48 7.39
C THR A 213 -14.18 -0.66 6.87
N ASP A 214 -14.72 -1.61 6.08
CA ASP A 214 -13.92 -2.69 5.47
C ASP A 214 -12.80 -2.14 4.58
N VAL A 215 -13.08 -1.05 3.85
CA VAL A 215 -12.15 -0.39 2.94
C VAL A 215 -11.10 0.42 3.72
N PHE A 216 -11.52 1.18 4.73
CA PHE A 216 -10.59 1.89 5.61
C PHE A 216 -9.64 0.95 6.35
N ALA A 217 -10.15 -0.18 6.85
CA ALA A 217 -9.33 -1.23 7.43
C ALA A 217 -8.36 -1.83 6.41
N GLY A 218 -8.82 -2.11 5.20
CA GLY A 218 -7.99 -2.61 4.10
C GLY A 218 -6.84 -1.67 3.75
N TRP A 219 -7.09 -0.36 3.60
CA TRP A 219 -6.04 0.63 3.35
C TRP A 219 -5.06 0.76 4.52
N SER A 220 -5.57 0.77 5.75
CA SER A 220 -4.74 0.92 6.96
C SER A 220 -3.79 -0.27 7.14
N LEU A 221 -4.32 -1.49 7.01
CA LEU A 221 -3.53 -2.72 7.07
C LEU A 221 -2.57 -2.85 5.88
N GLY A 222 -3.02 -2.48 4.68
CA GLY A 222 -2.18 -2.48 3.48
C GLY A 222 -1.02 -1.49 3.58
N ALA A 223 -1.26 -0.28 4.10
CA ALA A 223 -0.23 0.72 4.34
C ALA A 223 0.77 0.25 5.41
N ALA A 224 0.28 -0.33 6.52
CA ALA A 224 1.13 -0.90 7.56
C ALA A 224 2.04 -2.01 7.01
N TRP A 225 1.48 -2.93 6.21
CA TRP A 225 2.25 -3.99 5.58
C TRP A 225 3.27 -3.44 4.57
N ALA A 226 2.88 -2.47 3.73
CA ALA A 226 3.80 -1.83 2.80
C ALA A 226 4.97 -1.12 3.52
N MET A 227 4.71 -0.47 4.66
CA MET A 227 5.77 0.13 5.47
C MET A 227 6.67 -0.92 6.13
N ALA A 228 6.11 -2.04 6.60
CA ALA A 228 6.90 -3.15 7.13
C ALA A 228 7.85 -3.73 6.07
N LEU A 229 7.38 -3.93 4.83
CA LEU A 229 8.21 -4.37 3.70
C LEU A 229 9.30 -3.35 3.38
N TRP A 230 8.96 -2.07 3.36
CA TRP A 230 9.93 -1.00 3.12
C TRP A 230 11.03 -0.97 4.19
N LEU A 231 10.66 -1.11 5.46
CA LEU A 231 11.58 -1.19 6.59
C LEU A 231 12.49 -2.42 6.46
N ALA A 232 11.92 -3.60 6.17
CA ALA A 232 12.70 -4.82 5.96
C ALA A 232 13.73 -4.64 4.83
N ALA A 233 13.30 -4.14 3.66
CA ALA A 233 14.19 -3.86 2.54
C ALA A 233 15.30 -2.85 2.90
N HIS A 234 14.93 -1.77 3.60
CA HIS A 234 15.89 -0.75 4.05
C HIS A 234 16.92 -1.32 5.03
N LEU A 235 16.51 -2.14 5.98
CA LEU A 235 17.40 -2.78 6.96
C LEU A 235 18.34 -3.79 6.29
N ILE A 236 17.85 -4.59 5.33
CA ILE A 236 18.66 -5.53 4.55
C ILE A 236 19.74 -4.78 3.76
N GLU A 237 19.37 -3.71 3.05
CA GLU A 237 20.33 -2.89 2.31
C GLU A 237 21.37 -2.21 3.22
N ARG A 238 20.94 -1.77 4.41
CA ARG A 238 21.85 -1.16 5.39
C ARG A 238 22.82 -2.20 5.96
N PHE A 239 22.35 -3.42 6.20
CA PHE A 239 23.18 -4.54 6.64
C PHE A 239 24.21 -4.93 5.59
N GLN A 240 23.80 -5.05 4.32
CA GLN A 240 24.68 -5.36 3.19
C GLN A 240 25.79 -4.32 3.05
N ARG A 241 25.45 -3.02 3.09
CA ARG A 241 26.42 -1.91 3.05
C ARG A 241 27.41 -1.92 4.21
N ARG A 242 26.98 -2.28 5.42
CA ARG A 242 27.85 -2.34 6.60
C ARG A 242 28.83 -3.51 6.58
N HIS A 243 28.44 -4.65 6.01
CA HIS A 243 29.26 -5.87 5.98
C HIS A 243 30.00 -6.06 4.66
N HIS A 244 30.05 -5.03 3.80
CA HIS A 244 30.61 -5.11 2.44
C HIS A 244 30.07 -6.30 1.62
N ALA A 245 28.88 -6.79 1.96
CA ALA A 245 28.21 -7.81 1.17
C ALA A 245 27.70 -7.14 -0.11
N PRO A 246 27.83 -7.81 -1.28
CA PRO A 246 27.29 -7.27 -2.52
C PRO A 246 25.79 -6.99 -2.35
N LEU A 247 25.36 -5.79 -2.74
CA LEU A 247 23.96 -5.46 -2.76
C LEU A 247 23.25 -6.44 -3.68
N GLN A 248 22.20 -7.09 -3.20
CA GLN A 248 21.46 -8.10 -3.99
C GLN A 248 20.84 -7.53 -5.27
N ASP A 249 20.79 -6.21 -5.39
CA ASP A 249 20.28 -5.46 -6.51
C ASP A 249 21.38 -4.71 -7.28
N GLU A 250 22.68 -4.89 -6.99
CA GLU A 250 23.75 -4.33 -7.84
C GLU A 250 23.98 -5.20 -9.10
N PRO A 251 24.20 -4.57 -10.27
CA PRO A 251 24.65 -5.32 -11.44
C PRO A 251 26.01 -5.95 -11.14
N ALA A 252 26.18 -7.23 -11.47
CA ALA A 252 27.47 -7.91 -11.29
C ALA A 252 28.58 -7.11 -11.98
N PRO A 253 29.79 -7.01 -11.38
CA PRO A 253 30.91 -6.33 -12.01
C PRO A 253 31.13 -6.95 -13.40
N VAL A 254 31.14 -6.09 -14.42
CA VAL A 254 31.47 -6.50 -15.79
C VAL A 254 32.94 -6.91 -15.76
N GLY A 255 33.18 -8.22 -15.79
CA GLY A 255 34.51 -8.80 -15.95
C GLY A 255 34.96 -8.76 -17.40
#